data_AF-A0A6L3ZG69-F1
#
_entry.id   AF-A0A6L3ZG69-F1
#
_cell.length_a   1.000
_cell.length_b   1.000
_cell.length_c   1.000
_cell.angle_alpha   90.00
_cell.angle_beta   90.00
_cell.angle_gamma   90.00
#
_symmetry.space_group_name_H-M   'P 1'
#
loop_
_entity.id
_entity.type
_entity.pdbx_description
1 polymer ?
#
loop_
_entity_poly.entity_id
_entity_poly.type
_entity_poly.pdbx_seq_one_letter_code
_entity_poly.pdbx_strand_id
1 'polypeptide(L)'
;MKRTFHKSIGFCAPALLFLGACDSNRLDVDVSDISAGVQIEHFADAYYGGDSADFYSKLPSLREMCPEYFVGTDSLIWVDRRFNKSLVQLYNDSKIGIPEAKMERVEAELENGFKHLHYYFPNEGEFTVFTYISNLFFSSPVLVNDSTNTVFIGLDLYLGIDHPAYKPVPEYIARRFNSQYIAPDVFGEIALEKLGESEVDETLIHDMIRMGIARYFQEAMLPTTPPHLFFGYSKDEFDFCTSHEVNIYTYFVENQLLFDSSIDSKRRFMFEAPFSKFYADIDNESPGRVGEWLGWKIVHSYMDAHPNTSLDDLLNMTDYETLFRESRYKPVR
;
A
#
# COMPACT_ATOMS: atom_id res chain seq x y z
N MET A 1 -75.83 9.43 45.14
CA MET A 1 -75.46 10.17 43.92
C MET A 1 -73.98 9.90 43.66
N LYS A 2 -73.66 9.38 42.47
CA LYS A 2 -72.44 8.61 42.14
C LYS A 2 -71.14 9.41 42.30
N ARG A 3 -70.13 8.87 43.00
CA ARG A 3 -68.73 9.30 42.94
C ARG A 3 -67.94 8.28 42.11
N THR A 4 -67.51 8.70 40.93
CA THR A 4 -66.66 7.96 39.99
C THR A 4 -65.19 8.07 40.42
N PHE A 5 -64.56 6.94 40.76
CA PHE A 5 -63.11 6.82 40.87
C PHE A 5 -62.52 6.58 39.47
N HIS A 6 -61.68 7.49 38.97
CA HIS A 6 -60.84 7.25 37.80
C HIS A 6 -59.53 6.61 38.24
N LYS A 7 -59.25 5.39 37.75
CA LYS A 7 -57.92 4.77 37.80
C LYS A 7 -57.16 5.18 36.54
N SER A 8 -56.09 5.95 36.70
CA SER A 8 -55.15 6.25 35.62
C SER A 8 -54.13 5.11 35.55
N ILE A 9 -54.22 4.29 34.51
CA ILE A 9 -53.21 3.27 34.17
C ILE A 9 -52.16 3.97 33.31
N GLY A 10 -50.96 4.20 33.87
CA GLY A 10 -49.82 4.70 33.12
C GLY A 10 -49.24 3.58 32.24
N PHE A 11 -49.30 3.78 30.93
CA PHE A 11 -48.70 2.89 29.94
C PHE A 11 -47.27 3.40 29.64
N CYS A 12 -46.25 2.78 30.23
CA CYS A 12 -44.86 3.01 29.83
C CYS A 12 -44.61 2.30 28.50
N ALA A 13 -44.55 3.06 27.41
CA ALA A 13 -43.99 2.58 26.15
C ALA A 13 -42.45 2.53 26.28
N PRO A 14 -41.78 1.40 26.01
CA PRO A 14 -40.33 1.39 25.93
C PRO A 14 -39.92 2.09 24.63
N ALA A 15 -39.22 3.21 24.76
CA ALA A 15 -38.54 3.85 23.65
C ALA A 15 -37.42 2.91 23.16
N LEU A 16 -37.65 2.25 22.03
CA LEU A 16 -36.59 1.62 21.25
C LEU A 16 -35.64 2.74 20.79
N LEU A 17 -34.50 2.86 21.46
CA LEU A 17 -33.34 3.57 20.94
C LEU A 17 -32.79 2.74 19.77
N PHE A 18 -33.19 3.10 18.56
CA PHE A 18 -32.45 2.73 17.36
C PHE A 18 -31.09 3.43 17.44
N LEU A 19 -30.07 2.71 17.91
CA LEU A 19 -28.69 3.06 17.62
C LEU A 19 -28.52 2.85 16.11
N GLY A 20 -28.58 3.94 15.35
CA GLY A 20 -28.15 3.95 13.97
C GLY A 20 -26.68 3.55 13.95
N ALA A 21 -26.38 2.40 13.36
CA ALA A 21 -25.03 2.07 12.95
C ALA A 21 -24.63 3.13 11.91
N CYS A 22 -23.84 4.12 12.34
CA CYS A 22 -23.05 4.88 11.38
C CYS A 22 -22.09 3.87 10.76
N ASP A 23 -22.26 3.66 9.47
CA ASP A 23 -21.39 2.87 8.60
C ASP A 23 -20.08 3.67 8.37
N SER A 24 -19.40 4.03 9.46
CA SER A 24 -18.13 4.74 9.42
C SER A 24 -17.04 3.71 9.14
N ASN A 25 -16.27 3.91 8.06
CA ASN A 25 -15.05 3.15 7.83
C ASN A 25 -14.18 3.23 9.09
N ARG A 26 -13.96 2.11 9.77
CA ARG A 26 -13.19 2.09 11.04
C ARG A 26 -11.71 2.48 10.87
N LEU A 27 -11.23 2.46 9.63
CA LEU A 27 -9.87 2.87 9.28
C LEU A 27 -9.78 4.38 9.02
N ASP A 28 -10.92 5.04 8.77
CA ASP A 28 -11.02 6.49 8.63
C ASP A 28 -11.09 7.13 10.03
N VAL A 29 -9.93 7.19 10.67
CA VAL A 29 -9.76 7.73 12.03
C VAL A 29 -9.39 9.21 11.98
N ASP A 30 -9.81 9.98 12.99
CA ASP A 30 -9.44 11.38 13.05
C ASP A 30 -7.99 11.54 13.51
N VAL A 31 -7.15 12.00 12.59
CA VAL A 31 -5.72 12.26 12.81
C VAL A 31 -5.37 13.74 12.75
N SER A 32 -6.36 14.66 12.83
CA SER A 32 -6.13 16.10 12.66
C SER A 32 -5.10 16.67 13.64
N ASP A 33 -5.10 16.14 14.86
CA ASP A 33 -4.28 16.60 15.98
C ASP A 33 -2.96 15.82 16.13
N ILE A 34 -2.69 14.88 15.22
CA ILE A 34 -1.49 14.04 15.24
C ILE A 34 -0.42 14.69 14.37
N SER A 35 0.81 14.78 14.91
CA SER A 35 1.97 15.18 14.13
C SER A 35 2.26 14.14 13.07
N ALA A 36 2.57 14.57 11.85
CA ALA A 36 2.91 13.65 10.78
C ALA A 36 4.20 12.88 11.07
N GLY A 37 5.11 13.42 11.89
CA GLY A 37 6.36 12.74 12.23
C GLY A 37 7.17 12.32 11.00
N VAL A 38 7.09 13.09 9.92
CA VAL A 38 7.79 12.82 8.67
C VAL A 38 8.47 14.10 8.18
N GLN A 39 9.71 13.95 7.72
CA GLN A 39 10.46 14.97 7.00
C GLN A 39 10.63 14.51 5.54
N ILE A 40 10.15 15.30 4.59
CA ILE A 40 10.27 14.99 3.16
C ILE A 40 11.41 15.83 2.58
N GLU A 41 12.43 15.15 2.07
CA GLU A 41 13.65 15.72 1.53
C GLU A 41 13.72 15.53 0.01
N HIS A 42 13.71 16.64 -0.73
CA HIS A 42 13.87 16.63 -2.18
C HIS A 42 15.33 16.46 -2.61
N PHE A 43 15.90 15.30 -2.27
CA PHE A 43 17.30 15.00 -2.51
C PHE A 43 17.66 15.04 -4.00
N ALA A 44 16.75 14.67 -4.91
CA ALA A 44 16.91 14.82 -6.35
C ALA A 44 17.20 16.28 -6.76
N ASP A 45 16.44 17.24 -6.20
CA ASP A 45 16.60 18.67 -6.46
C ASP A 45 17.93 19.18 -5.89
N ALA A 46 18.29 18.74 -4.67
CA ALA A 46 19.58 19.08 -4.07
C ALA A 46 20.77 18.53 -4.88
N TYR A 47 20.63 17.33 -5.45
CA TYR A 47 21.68 16.62 -6.16
C TYR A 47 21.88 17.10 -7.61
N TYR A 48 20.78 17.18 -8.38
CA TYR A 48 20.82 17.51 -9.81
C TYR A 48 20.51 18.98 -10.11
N GLY A 49 19.82 19.67 -9.21
CA GLY A 49 19.48 21.09 -9.37
C GLY A 49 20.69 22.03 -9.29
N GLY A 50 20.47 23.26 -9.76
CA GLY A 50 21.47 24.32 -9.75
C GLY A 50 22.65 24.10 -10.72
N ASP A 51 23.68 24.93 -10.60
CA ASP A 51 24.87 24.86 -11.46
C ASP A 51 25.70 23.60 -11.15
N SER A 52 26.00 22.85 -12.20
CA SER A 52 26.87 21.67 -12.13
C SER A 52 28.32 21.98 -11.77
N ALA A 53 28.78 23.22 -12.00
CA ALA A 53 30.13 23.67 -11.62
C ALA A 53 30.35 23.62 -10.10
N ASP A 54 29.29 23.77 -9.32
CA ASP A 54 29.33 23.76 -7.85
C ASP A 54 29.17 22.36 -7.24
N PHE A 55 29.02 21.30 -8.04
CA PHE A 55 28.70 19.98 -7.50
C PHE A 55 29.77 19.45 -6.54
N TYR A 56 31.05 19.63 -6.88
CA TYR A 56 32.16 19.18 -6.03
C TYR A 56 32.18 19.88 -4.66
N SER A 57 31.80 21.16 -4.58
CA SER A 57 31.73 21.89 -3.31
C SER A 57 30.48 21.54 -2.50
N LYS A 58 29.39 21.11 -3.15
CA LYS A 58 28.15 20.64 -2.51
C LYS A 58 28.20 19.18 -2.05
N LEU A 59 29.10 18.36 -2.61
CA LEU A 59 29.15 16.93 -2.30
C LEU A 59 29.25 16.62 -0.79
N PRO A 60 30.04 17.34 0.03
CA PRO A 60 30.05 17.13 1.48
C PRO A 60 28.69 17.36 2.14
N SER A 61 27.98 18.45 1.80
CA SER A 61 26.66 18.73 2.39
C SER A 61 25.61 17.73 1.93
N LEU A 62 25.69 17.22 0.69
CA LEU A 62 24.82 16.14 0.21
C LEU A 62 25.02 14.85 1.01
N ARG A 63 26.27 14.53 1.39
CA ARG A 63 26.57 13.37 2.24
C ARG A 63 26.06 13.52 3.66
N GLU A 64 26.08 14.73 4.20
CA GLU A 64 25.49 15.01 5.51
C GLU A 64 23.96 14.93 5.47
N MET A 65 23.35 15.41 4.37
CA MET A 65 21.91 15.39 4.16
C MET A 65 21.36 13.96 4.02
N CYS A 66 22.03 13.09 3.27
CA CYS A 66 21.58 11.71 3.05
C CYS A 66 22.75 10.71 3.08
N PRO A 67 23.30 10.38 4.26
CA PRO A 67 24.48 9.51 4.37
C PRO A 67 24.27 8.12 3.76
N GLU A 68 23.07 7.55 3.94
CA GLU A 68 22.68 6.21 3.45
C GLU A 68 22.80 6.09 1.93
N TYR A 69 22.50 7.17 1.19
CA TYR A 69 22.65 7.19 -0.28
C TYR A 69 24.09 6.93 -0.73
N PHE A 70 25.09 7.31 0.07
CA PHE A 70 26.51 7.25 -0.33
C PHE A 70 27.25 6.01 0.17
N VAL A 71 26.58 5.07 0.86
CA VAL A 71 27.22 3.90 1.46
C VAL A 71 27.77 2.93 0.41
N GLY A 72 28.91 2.29 0.71
CA GLY A 72 29.42 1.12 -0.03
C GLY A 72 30.00 1.39 -1.43
N THR A 73 30.13 2.64 -1.85
CA THR A 73 30.45 3.00 -3.24
C THR A 73 31.60 4.00 -3.33
N ASP A 74 32.47 3.87 -4.34
CA ASP A 74 33.54 4.85 -4.61
C ASP A 74 32.96 6.25 -4.82
N SER A 75 33.62 7.26 -4.27
CA SER A 75 33.27 8.68 -4.43
C SER A 75 33.13 9.11 -5.89
N LEU A 76 33.87 8.46 -6.80
CA LEU A 76 33.83 8.74 -8.23
C LEU A 76 32.47 8.39 -8.87
N ILE A 77 31.77 7.35 -8.40
CA ILE A 77 30.48 6.95 -8.98
C ILE A 77 29.44 8.05 -8.81
N TRP A 78 29.45 8.76 -7.68
CA TRP A 78 28.52 9.86 -7.42
C TRP A 78 28.80 11.07 -8.32
N VAL A 79 30.08 11.34 -8.60
CA VAL A 79 30.46 12.37 -9.58
C VAL A 79 29.99 11.96 -10.97
N ASP A 80 30.23 10.72 -11.38
CA ASP A 80 29.82 10.21 -12.70
C ASP A 80 28.29 10.26 -12.88
N ARG A 81 27.52 9.95 -11.83
CA ARG A 81 26.06 10.05 -11.85
C ARG A 81 25.59 11.48 -12.10
N ARG A 82 26.17 12.48 -11.42
CA ARG A 82 25.79 13.89 -11.60
C ARG A 82 25.92 14.38 -13.04
N PHE A 83 26.97 13.93 -13.74
CA PHE A 83 27.28 14.36 -15.11
C PHE A 83 26.75 13.39 -16.18
N ASN A 84 26.08 12.31 -15.78
CA ASN A 84 25.42 11.40 -16.70
C ASN A 84 24.19 12.09 -17.33
N LYS A 85 24.24 12.31 -18.65
CA LYS A 85 23.17 12.99 -19.40
C LYS A 85 21.81 12.29 -19.28
N SER A 86 21.79 10.96 -19.24
CA SER A 86 20.54 10.21 -19.10
C SER A 86 19.92 10.40 -17.72
N LEU A 87 20.72 10.42 -16.65
CA LEU A 87 20.21 10.68 -15.29
C LEU A 87 19.73 12.11 -15.11
N VAL A 88 20.47 13.08 -15.66
CA VAL A 88 20.03 14.49 -15.70
C VAL A 88 18.73 14.63 -16.49
N GLN A 89 18.57 13.87 -17.58
CA GLN A 89 17.32 13.86 -18.33
C GLN A 89 16.17 13.28 -17.50
N LEU A 90 16.36 12.15 -16.82
CA LEU A 90 15.34 11.57 -15.93
C LEU A 90 14.94 12.52 -14.79
N TYR A 91 15.91 13.27 -14.25
CA TYR A 91 15.61 14.35 -13.29
C TYR A 91 14.75 15.44 -13.91
N ASN A 92 15.08 15.93 -15.10
CA ASN A 92 14.26 16.94 -15.78
C ASN A 92 12.86 16.40 -16.11
N ASP A 93 12.78 15.14 -16.54
CA ASP A 93 11.52 14.46 -16.84
C ASP A 93 10.67 14.33 -15.56
N SER A 94 11.27 14.13 -14.38
CA SER A 94 10.52 14.08 -13.12
C SER A 94 9.87 15.42 -12.77
N LYS A 95 10.52 16.56 -13.05
CA LYS A 95 9.91 17.88 -12.90
C LYS A 95 8.74 18.11 -13.86
N ILE A 96 8.70 17.40 -14.98
CA ILE A 96 7.61 17.47 -15.98
C ILE A 96 6.47 16.50 -15.62
N GLY A 97 6.80 15.23 -15.31
CA GLY A 97 5.82 14.20 -14.98
C GLY A 97 5.13 14.44 -13.63
N ILE A 98 5.87 15.02 -12.69
CA ILE A 98 5.45 15.37 -11.33
C ILE A 98 5.70 16.86 -11.11
N PRO A 99 4.90 17.74 -11.75
CA PRO A 99 5.00 19.17 -11.52
C PRO A 99 4.68 19.51 -10.05
N GLU A 100 5.08 20.69 -9.60
CA GLU A 100 4.93 21.17 -8.22
C GLU A 100 3.56 20.87 -7.60
N ALA A 101 2.46 21.22 -8.27
CA ALA A 101 1.11 20.95 -7.77
C ALA A 101 0.75 19.44 -7.64
N LYS A 102 1.43 18.54 -8.37
CA LYS A 102 1.31 17.09 -8.12
C LYS A 102 2.17 16.67 -6.93
N MET A 103 3.38 17.24 -6.81
CA MET A 103 4.27 16.95 -5.68
C MET A 103 3.66 17.39 -4.35
N GLU A 104 3.06 18.59 -4.29
CA GLU A 104 2.32 19.05 -3.10
C GLU A 104 1.20 18.09 -2.68
N ARG A 105 0.51 17.46 -3.65
CA ARG A 105 -0.49 16.42 -3.35
C ARG A 105 0.14 15.15 -2.81
N VAL A 106 1.23 14.70 -3.40
CA VAL A 106 1.98 13.53 -2.92
C VAL A 106 2.49 13.75 -1.50
N GLU A 107 3.05 14.93 -1.21
CA GLU A 107 3.49 15.30 0.14
C GLU A 107 2.33 15.29 1.13
N ALA A 108 1.19 15.88 0.78
CA ALA A 108 0.00 15.88 1.64
C ALA A 108 -0.54 14.45 1.89
N GLU A 109 -0.52 13.58 0.88
CA GLU A 109 -0.91 12.18 1.01
C GLU A 109 0.05 11.40 1.91
N LEU A 110 1.37 11.61 1.75
CA LEU A 110 2.39 11.01 2.62
C LEU A 110 2.25 11.50 4.06
N GLU A 111 2.16 12.82 4.28
CA GLU A 111 1.95 13.40 5.60
C GLU A 111 0.70 12.84 6.27
N ASN A 112 -0.41 12.75 5.54
CA ASN A 112 -1.64 12.17 6.07
C ASN A 112 -1.46 10.69 6.44
N GLY A 113 -0.78 9.91 5.60
CA GLY A 113 -0.53 8.51 5.90
C GLY A 113 0.43 8.29 7.08
N PHE A 114 1.45 9.14 7.25
CA PHE A 114 2.31 9.07 8.43
C PHE A 114 1.59 9.51 9.72
N LYS A 115 0.61 10.43 9.64
CA LYS A 115 -0.27 10.69 10.79
C LYS A 115 -1.08 9.46 11.19
N HIS A 116 -1.61 8.72 10.22
CA HIS A 116 -2.28 7.44 10.49
C HIS A 116 -1.30 6.41 11.06
N LEU A 117 -0.06 6.35 10.55
CA LEU A 117 0.98 5.50 11.09
C LEU A 117 1.21 5.79 12.58
N HIS A 118 1.38 7.05 12.96
CA HIS A 118 1.56 7.42 14.37
C HIS A 118 0.29 7.27 15.23
N TYR A 119 -0.90 7.29 14.63
CA TYR A 119 -2.12 6.92 15.34
C TYR A 119 -2.10 5.44 15.75
N TYR A 120 -1.79 4.54 14.82
CA TYR A 120 -1.78 3.10 15.07
C TYR A 120 -0.51 2.63 15.81
N PHE A 121 0.61 3.34 15.63
CA PHE A 121 1.93 3.03 16.17
C PHE A 121 2.53 4.27 16.86
N PRO A 122 2.02 4.68 18.04
CA PRO A 122 2.43 5.94 18.70
C PRO A 122 3.88 5.95 19.21
N ASN A 123 4.53 4.79 19.24
CA ASN A 123 5.95 4.65 19.64
C ASN A 123 6.90 4.65 18.44
N GLU A 124 6.38 4.70 17.21
CA GLU A 124 7.18 4.76 16.00
C GLU A 124 7.97 6.09 15.96
N GLY A 125 9.25 6.03 15.61
CA GLY A 125 10.08 7.22 15.45
C GLY A 125 9.68 8.03 14.21
N GLU A 126 10.23 9.24 14.10
CA GLU A 126 10.01 10.06 12.90
C GLU A 126 10.66 9.42 11.66
N PHE A 127 10.01 9.57 10.52
CA PHE A 127 10.52 9.12 9.23
C PHE A 127 11.20 10.24 8.46
N THR A 128 12.24 9.89 7.69
CA THR A 128 12.78 10.78 6.66
C THR A 128 12.57 10.16 5.29
N VAL A 129 11.86 10.88 4.41
CA VAL A 129 11.56 10.46 3.04
C VAL A 129 12.46 11.21 2.08
N PHE A 130 13.36 10.52 1.39
CA PHE A 130 14.21 11.10 0.35
C PHE A 130 13.66 10.80 -1.04
N THR A 131 13.40 11.83 -1.84
CA THR A 131 13.11 11.65 -3.27
C THR A 131 14.40 11.69 -4.09
N TYR A 132 14.63 10.74 -5.00
CA TYR A 132 15.89 10.62 -5.75
C TYR A 132 15.68 10.11 -7.19
N ILE A 133 16.77 10.05 -7.97
CA ILE A 133 16.79 9.42 -9.30
C ILE A 133 17.49 8.06 -9.20
N SER A 134 16.69 7.00 -9.38
CA SER A 134 17.07 5.61 -9.19
C SER A 134 17.87 5.03 -10.36
N ASN A 135 17.79 5.63 -11.54
CA ASN A 135 18.24 5.06 -12.81
C ASN A 135 17.35 3.90 -13.28
N LEU A 136 16.03 4.13 -13.23
CA LEU A 136 14.99 3.20 -13.67
C LEU A 136 15.08 1.84 -12.95
N PHE A 137 15.25 1.86 -11.63
CA PHE A 137 15.31 0.64 -10.83
C PHE A 137 13.89 0.05 -10.61
N PHE A 138 13.29 -0.45 -11.69
CA PHE A 138 11.88 -0.87 -11.75
C PHE A 138 11.46 -1.93 -10.72
N SER A 139 12.41 -2.73 -10.21
CA SER A 139 12.10 -3.78 -9.23
C SER A 139 11.79 -3.22 -7.84
N SER A 140 12.23 -2.00 -7.53
CA SER A 140 12.02 -1.39 -6.21
C SER A 140 11.84 0.12 -6.34
N PRO A 141 10.62 0.60 -6.67
CA PRO A 141 10.32 2.02 -6.77
C PRO A 141 10.46 2.79 -5.47
N VAL A 142 10.24 2.11 -4.36
CA VAL A 142 10.47 2.58 -3.00
C VAL A 142 11.42 1.62 -2.29
N LEU A 143 12.31 2.16 -1.46
CA LEU A 143 13.14 1.41 -0.52
C LEU A 143 12.86 1.92 0.88
N VAL A 144 12.74 1.02 1.85
CA VAL A 144 12.52 1.35 3.27
C VAL A 144 13.67 0.76 4.08
N ASN A 145 14.15 1.52 5.07
CA ASN A 145 15.06 1.05 6.10
C ASN A 145 14.38 1.29 7.44
N ASP A 146 13.81 0.23 8.03
CA ASP A 146 13.09 0.30 9.31
C ASP A 146 14.00 0.72 10.48
N SER A 147 15.27 0.36 10.41
CA SER A 147 16.23 0.57 11.48
C SER A 147 16.60 2.05 11.63
N THR A 148 16.42 2.84 10.57
CA THR A 148 16.66 4.28 10.54
C THR A 148 15.41 5.11 10.23
N ASN A 149 14.25 4.47 10.01
CA ASN A 149 13.02 5.09 9.52
C ASN A 149 13.23 5.92 8.24
N THR A 150 14.10 5.44 7.35
CA THR A 150 14.42 6.12 6.09
C THR A 150 13.61 5.50 4.94
N VAL A 151 13.03 6.33 4.09
CA VAL A 151 12.34 5.93 2.86
C VAL A 151 12.99 6.60 1.66
N PHE A 152 13.27 5.86 0.60
CA PHE A 152 13.74 6.40 -0.69
C PHE A 152 12.69 6.21 -1.77
N ILE A 153 12.35 7.28 -2.49
CA ILE A 153 11.37 7.27 -3.59
C ILE A 153 12.08 7.61 -4.90
N GLY A 154 12.13 6.65 -5.84
CA GLY A 154 12.68 6.87 -7.17
C GLY A 154 11.73 7.65 -8.08
N LEU A 155 11.89 8.97 -8.18
CA LEU A 155 10.96 9.83 -8.95
C LEU A 155 10.92 9.50 -10.45
N ASP A 156 12.01 8.95 -10.98
CA ASP A 156 12.13 8.49 -12.37
C ASP A 156 11.28 7.26 -12.68
N LEU A 157 10.58 6.71 -11.69
CA LEU A 157 9.63 5.60 -11.82
C LEU A 157 8.16 6.04 -11.76
N TYR A 158 7.88 7.35 -11.69
CA TYR A 158 6.51 7.89 -11.62
C TYR A 158 6.21 8.98 -12.65
N LEU A 159 6.85 8.89 -13.83
CA LEU A 159 6.80 9.93 -14.88
C LEU A 159 5.51 9.93 -15.72
N GLY A 160 4.65 8.93 -15.54
CA GLY A 160 3.46 8.66 -16.35
C GLY A 160 3.67 7.48 -17.29
N ILE A 161 2.64 6.64 -17.47
CA ILE A 161 2.69 5.38 -18.25
C ILE A 161 3.25 5.55 -19.67
N ASP A 162 2.96 6.68 -20.32
CA ASP A 162 3.38 6.95 -21.70
C ASP A 162 4.85 7.39 -21.84
N HIS A 163 5.59 7.50 -20.73
CA HIS A 163 6.98 7.96 -20.77
C HIS A 163 7.86 7.01 -21.59
N PRO A 164 8.66 7.49 -22.56
CA PRO A 164 9.43 6.64 -23.45
C PRO A 164 10.41 5.67 -22.76
N ALA A 165 10.86 6.02 -21.55
CA ALA A 165 11.73 5.17 -20.73
C ALA A 165 11.05 3.84 -20.31
N TYR A 166 9.72 3.78 -20.31
CA TYR A 166 8.95 2.63 -19.84
C TYR A 166 8.56 1.66 -20.95
N LYS A 167 8.90 1.93 -22.21
CA LYS A 167 8.65 1.03 -23.35
C LYS A 167 9.12 -0.43 -23.16
N PRO A 168 10.23 -0.73 -22.46
CA PRO A 168 10.65 -2.10 -22.21
C PRO A 168 9.81 -2.83 -21.15
N VAL A 169 8.98 -2.11 -20.40
CA VAL A 169 8.20 -2.64 -19.27
C VAL A 169 6.80 -3.04 -19.75
N PRO A 170 6.28 -4.23 -19.38
CA PRO A 170 4.92 -4.62 -19.71
C PRO A 170 3.88 -3.58 -19.23
N GLU A 171 2.85 -3.33 -20.03
CA GLU A 171 1.85 -2.28 -19.79
C GLU A 171 1.13 -2.44 -18.44
N TYR A 172 0.80 -3.67 -18.05
CA TYR A 172 0.16 -3.98 -16.77
C TYR A 172 1.03 -3.63 -15.54
N ILE A 173 2.35 -3.53 -15.71
CA ILE A 173 3.29 -3.03 -14.70
C ILE A 173 3.42 -1.51 -14.83
N ALA A 174 3.68 -1.01 -16.05
CA ALA A 174 3.97 0.38 -16.34
C ALA A 174 2.83 1.35 -15.99
N ARG A 175 1.58 0.86 -15.94
CA ARG A 175 0.44 1.67 -15.47
C ARG A 175 0.60 2.23 -14.06
N ARG A 176 1.42 1.57 -13.22
CA ARG A 176 1.75 2.04 -11.87
C ARG A 176 2.76 3.17 -11.85
N PHE A 177 3.43 3.45 -12.97
CA PHE A 177 4.48 4.47 -13.03
C PHE A 177 3.91 5.87 -13.15
N ASN A 178 3.10 6.28 -12.16
CA ASN A 178 2.43 7.56 -12.07
C ASN A 178 2.38 8.02 -10.60
N SER A 179 2.41 9.33 -10.36
CA SER A 179 2.54 9.90 -9.01
C SER A 179 1.45 9.46 -8.02
N GLN A 180 0.25 9.09 -8.48
CA GLN A 180 -0.83 8.58 -7.61
C GLN A 180 -0.51 7.26 -6.91
N TYR A 181 0.54 6.55 -7.35
CA TYR A 181 1.00 5.31 -6.72
C TYR A 181 2.12 5.55 -5.69
N ILE A 182 2.67 6.76 -5.58
CA ILE A 182 3.79 7.03 -4.65
C ILE A 182 3.40 6.73 -3.21
N ALA A 183 2.32 7.34 -2.69
CA ALA A 183 1.90 7.09 -1.31
C ALA A 183 1.46 5.62 -1.09
N PRO A 184 0.65 4.99 -1.98
CA PRO A 184 0.40 3.55 -1.91
C PRO A 184 1.67 2.70 -1.84
N ASP A 185 2.64 2.93 -2.71
CA ASP A 185 3.87 2.15 -2.77
C ASP A 185 4.72 2.35 -1.50
N VAL A 186 4.79 3.57 -0.96
CA VAL A 186 5.49 3.85 0.32
C VAL A 186 4.91 3.04 1.48
N PHE A 187 3.60 3.14 1.71
CA PHE A 187 2.99 2.40 2.82
C PHE A 187 2.91 0.90 2.55
N GLY A 188 2.94 0.48 1.28
CA GLY A 188 3.08 -0.92 0.90
C GLY A 188 4.44 -1.50 1.30
N GLU A 189 5.54 -0.80 0.98
CA GLU A 189 6.88 -1.23 1.38
C GLU A 189 7.08 -1.15 2.90
N ILE A 190 6.56 -0.13 3.59
CA ILE A 190 6.59 -0.08 5.07
C ILE A 190 5.86 -1.29 5.67
N ALA A 191 4.70 -1.68 5.11
CA ALA A 191 3.97 -2.86 5.58
C ALA A 191 4.77 -4.15 5.38
N LEU A 192 5.42 -4.29 4.22
CA LEU A 192 6.23 -5.46 3.89
C LEU A 192 7.46 -5.57 4.80
N GLU A 193 8.12 -4.46 5.09
CA GLU A 193 9.27 -4.41 6.00
C GLU A 193 8.83 -4.82 7.42
N LYS A 194 7.70 -4.29 7.92
CA LYS A 194 7.13 -4.66 9.23
C LYS A 194 6.72 -6.14 9.32
N LEU A 195 6.24 -6.73 8.22
CA LEU A 195 5.89 -8.16 8.15
C LEU A 195 7.12 -9.08 8.06
N GLY A 196 8.30 -8.54 7.73
CA GLY A 196 9.53 -9.30 7.55
C GLY A 196 9.49 -10.28 6.36
N GLU A 197 10.53 -11.10 6.23
CA GLU A 197 10.63 -12.08 5.16
C GLU A 197 9.59 -13.20 5.30
N SER A 198 9.03 -13.65 4.17
CA SER A 198 8.18 -14.83 4.13
C SER A 198 9.01 -16.11 3.99
N GLU A 199 8.56 -17.20 4.61
CA GLU A 199 9.12 -18.53 4.33
C GLU A 199 8.71 -19.01 2.93
N VAL A 200 9.60 -19.74 2.26
CA VAL A 200 9.43 -20.15 0.84
C VAL A 200 8.36 -21.23 0.68
N ASP A 201 8.25 -22.13 1.66
CA ASP A 201 7.45 -23.36 1.59
C ASP A 201 6.01 -23.19 2.11
N GLU A 202 5.59 -21.94 2.32
CA GLU A 202 4.27 -21.60 2.84
C GLU A 202 3.12 -21.97 1.88
N THR A 203 1.94 -22.20 2.45
CA THR A 203 0.73 -22.48 1.67
C THR A 203 0.22 -21.23 0.94
N LEU A 204 -0.61 -21.41 -0.09
CA LEU A 204 -1.20 -20.29 -0.82
C LEU A 204 -1.99 -19.35 0.10
N ILE A 205 -2.77 -19.89 1.05
CA ILE A 205 -3.55 -19.08 2.00
C ILE A 205 -2.64 -18.25 2.91
N HIS A 206 -1.47 -18.77 3.27
CA HIS A 206 -0.49 -18.02 4.05
C HIS A 206 0.01 -16.81 3.25
N ASP A 207 0.44 -17.01 2.00
CA ASP A 207 0.87 -15.92 1.12
C ASP A 207 -0.25 -14.90 0.87
N MET A 208 -1.48 -15.38 0.67
CA MET A 208 -2.67 -14.54 0.48
C MET A 208 -2.94 -13.67 1.71
N ILE A 209 -2.95 -14.25 2.91
CA ILE A 209 -3.22 -13.51 4.16
C ILE A 209 -2.10 -12.55 4.47
N ARG A 210 -0.83 -12.96 4.32
CA ARG A 210 0.32 -12.06 4.51
C ARG A 210 0.17 -10.81 3.65
N MET A 211 -0.12 -10.98 2.36
CA MET A 211 -0.34 -9.85 1.48
C MET A 211 -1.62 -9.09 1.79
N GLY A 212 -2.68 -9.77 2.21
CA GLY A 212 -3.92 -9.16 2.68
C GLY A 212 -3.70 -8.22 3.87
N ILE A 213 -2.85 -8.61 4.83
CA ILE A 213 -2.46 -7.76 5.97
C ILE A 213 -1.73 -6.52 5.47
N ALA A 214 -0.80 -6.66 4.52
CA ALA A 214 -0.11 -5.50 3.94
C ALA A 214 -1.08 -4.53 3.23
N ARG A 215 -2.07 -5.04 2.49
CA ARG A 215 -3.10 -4.20 1.84
C ARG A 215 -4.03 -3.53 2.85
N TYR A 216 -4.40 -4.24 3.91
CA TYR A 216 -5.21 -3.70 5.01
C TYR A 216 -4.44 -2.59 5.76
N PHE A 217 -3.13 -2.76 5.95
CA PHE A 217 -2.26 -1.72 6.49
C PHE A 217 -2.23 -0.48 5.58
N GLN A 218 -2.06 -0.65 4.27
CA GLN A 218 -2.10 0.48 3.33
C GLN A 218 -3.41 1.25 3.40
N GLU A 219 -4.54 0.55 3.49
CA GLU A 219 -5.86 1.17 3.65
C GLU A 219 -5.99 1.92 4.98
N ALA A 220 -5.41 1.39 6.06
CA ALA A 220 -5.37 2.08 7.35
C ALA A 220 -4.53 3.38 7.30
N MET A 221 -3.48 3.41 6.47
CA MET A 221 -2.68 4.63 6.27
C MET A 221 -3.37 5.62 5.31
N LEU A 222 -4.13 5.11 4.35
CA LEU A 222 -4.70 5.89 3.26
C LEU A 222 -6.21 5.60 3.11
N PRO A 223 -7.05 5.89 4.12
CA PRO A 223 -8.45 5.43 4.16
C PRO A 223 -9.36 6.05 3.09
N THR A 224 -8.91 7.12 2.44
CA THR A 224 -9.63 7.79 1.34
C THR A 224 -9.11 7.41 -0.05
N THR A 225 -8.02 6.64 -0.12
CA THR A 225 -7.43 6.20 -1.39
C THR A 225 -8.23 5.04 -1.97
N PRO A 226 -8.60 5.08 -3.27
CA PRO A 226 -9.30 3.99 -3.91
C PRO A 226 -8.54 2.65 -3.82
N PRO A 227 -9.14 1.55 -3.32
CA PRO A 227 -8.42 0.30 -3.04
C PRO A 227 -7.70 -0.31 -4.24
N HIS A 228 -8.21 -0.14 -5.47
CA HIS A 228 -7.54 -0.63 -6.68
C HIS A 228 -6.10 -0.13 -6.85
N LEU A 229 -5.76 1.02 -6.26
CA LEU A 229 -4.39 1.55 -6.27
C LEU A 229 -3.44 0.74 -5.39
N PHE A 230 -3.89 0.19 -4.25
CA PHE A 230 -3.07 -0.68 -3.39
C PHE A 230 -2.66 -1.98 -4.08
N PHE A 231 -3.50 -2.48 -4.98
CA PHE A 231 -3.22 -3.68 -5.77
C PHE A 231 -2.45 -3.37 -7.05
N GLY A 232 -2.42 -2.10 -7.47
CA GLY A 232 -1.92 -1.74 -8.79
C GLY A 232 -2.82 -2.19 -9.92
N TYR A 233 -4.12 -2.37 -9.64
CA TYR A 233 -5.14 -2.80 -10.61
C TYR A 233 -5.65 -1.63 -11.43
N SER A 234 -6.15 -1.92 -12.63
CA SER A 234 -7.10 -1.00 -13.27
C SER A 234 -8.41 -1.00 -12.48
N LYS A 235 -9.24 0.02 -12.69
CA LYS A 235 -10.58 0.03 -12.09
C LYS A 235 -11.40 -1.19 -12.55
N ASP A 236 -11.33 -1.53 -13.83
CA ASP A 236 -12.09 -2.64 -14.41
C ASP A 236 -11.66 -4.00 -13.84
N GLU A 237 -10.36 -4.19 -13.59
CA GLU A 237 -9.84 -5.40 -12.94
C GLU A 237 -10.29 -5.53 -11.48
N PHE A 238 -10.34 -4.42 -10.74
CA PHE A 238 -10.84 -4.42 -9.37
C PHE A 238 -12.36 -4.68 -9.33
N ASP A 239 -13.10 -4.07 -10.26
CA ASP A 239 -14.53 -4.32 -10.44
C ASP A 239 -14.79 -5.79 -10.82
N PHE A 240 -13.94 -6.39 -11.68
CA PHE A 240 -13.98 -7.81 -12.02
C PHE A 240 -13.85 -8.69 -10.77
N CYS A 241 -12.85 -8.43 -9.91
CA CYS A 241 -12.67 -9.19 -8.67
C CYS A 241 -13.91 -9.12 -7.79
N THR A 242 -14.49 -7.93 -7.66
CA THR A 242 -15.68 -7.70 -6.84
C THR A 242 -16.92 -8.39 -7.42
N SER A 243 -17.16 -8.30 -8.73
CA SER A 243 -18.32 -8.94 -9.36
C SER A 243 -18.20 -10.47 -9.44
N HIS A 244 -16.98 -11.00 -9.37
CA HIS A 244 -16.69 -12.44 -9.44
C HIS A 244 -16.21 -13.03 -8.11
N GLU A 245 -16.34 -12.31 -6.99
CA GLU A 245 -15.81 -12.70 -5.67
C GLU A 245 -16.20 -14.13 -5.28
N VAL A 246 -17.48 -14.48 -5.44
CA VAL A 246 -18.00 -15.82 -5.17
C VAL A 246 -17.34 -16.87 -6.07
N ASN A 247 -17.21 -16.59 -7.36
CA ASN A 247 -16.65 -17.55 -8.33
C ASN A 247 -15.16 -17.77 -8.07
N ILE A 248 -14.41 -16.70 -7.80
CA ILE A 248 -12.98 -16.75 -7.46
C ILE A 248 -12.80 -17.61 -6.21
N TYR A 249 -13.53 -17.31 -5.12
CA TYR A 249 -13.41 -18.07 -3.89
C TYR A 249 -13.81 -19.56 -4.05
N THR A 250 -14.92 -19.83 -4.75
CA THR A 250 -15.36 -21.20 -5.04
C THR A 250 -14.28 -21.97 -5.81
N TYR A 251 -13.64 -21.35 -6.80
CA TYR A 251 -12.55 -21.99 -7.54
C TYR A 251 -11.39 -22.42 -6.63
N PHE A 252 -10.97 -21.55 -5.71
CA PHE A 252 -9.89 -21.86 -4.76
C PHE A 252 -10.24 -23.03 -3.83
N VAL A 253 -11.50 -23.09 -3.36
CA VAL A 253 -11.99 -24.15 -2.48
C VAL A 253 -12.13 -25.48 -3.22
N GLU A 254 -12.82 -25.50 -4.37
CA GLU A 254 -13.09 -26.72 -5.13
C GLU A 254 -11.82 -27.38 -5.67
N ASN A 255 -10.83 -26.57 -6.05
CA ASN A 255 -9.52 -27.05 -6.52
C ASN A 255 -8.51 -27.27 -5.38
N GLN A 256 -8.93 -27.13 -4.11
CA GLN A 256 -8.09 -27.34 -2.92
C GLN A 256 -6.81 -26.48 -2.91
N LEU A 257 -6.88 -25.27 -3.49
CA LEU A 257 -5.71 -24.42 -3.71
C LEU A 257 -5.25 -23.70 -2.45
N LEU A 258 -6.17 -23.41 -1.51
CA LEU A 258 -5.86 -22.62 -0.31
C LEU A 258 -4.69 -23.21 0.49
N PHE A 259 -4.64 -24.53 0.66
CA PHE A 259 -3.59 -25.21 1.43
C PHE A 259 -2.50 -25.83 0.55
N ASP A 260 -2.47 -25.50 -0.75
CA ASP A 260 -1.41 -25.94 -1.65
C ASP A 260 -0.17 -25.04 -1.50
N SER A 261 1.00 -25.64 -1.36
CA SER A 261 2.29 -24.92 -1.31
C SER A 261 3.04 -24.95 -2.63
N SER A 262 2.45 -25.50 -3.70
CA SER A 262 3.13 -25.62 -4.99
C SER A 262 3.44 -24.24 -5.60
N ILE A 263 4.64 -24.13 -6.18
CA ILE A 263 5.05 -22.92 -6.92
C ILE A 263 4.16 -22.63 -8.14
N ASP A 264 3.49 -23.65 -8.69
CA ASP A 264 2.56 -23.45 -9.81
C ASP A 264 1.34 -22.64 -9.37
N SER A 265 0.72 -23.01 -8.23
CA SER A 265 -0.40 -22.25 -7.66
C SER A 265 0.00 -20.82 -7.30
N LYS A 266 1.16 -20.64 -6.65
CA LYS A 266 1.70 -19.31 -6.34
C LYS A 266 1.92 -18.47 -7.62
N ARG A 267 2.52 -19.06 -8.66
CA ARG A 267 2.71 -18.38 -9.95
C ARG A 267 1.40 -17.98 -10.61
N ARG A 268 0.34 -18.76 -10.46
CA ARG A 268 -0.96 -18.50 -11.10
C ARG A 268 -1.76 -17.41 -10.40
N PHE A 269 -1.58 -17.22 -9.10
CA PHE A 269 -2.49 -16.39 -8.29
C PHE A 269 -1.83 -15.33 -7.40
N MET A 270 -0.53 -15.43 -7.11
CA MET A 270 0.20 -14.49 -6.25
C MET A 270 1.28 -13.69 -6.98
N PHE A 271 1.76 -14.15 -8.14
CA PHE A 271 2.87 -13.48 -8.84
C PHE A 271 2.37 -12.44 -9.85
N GLU A 272 3.21 -11.43 -10.08
CA GLU A 272 2.99 -10.36 -11.05
C GLU A 272 2.81 -10.93 -12.46
N ALA A 273 1.63 -10.72 -13.04
CA ALA A 273 1.20 -11.26 -14.33
C ALA A 273 0.11 -10.36 -14.93
N PRO A 274 -0.10 -10.39 -16.25
CA PRO A 274 -1.19 -9.63 -16.87
C PRO A 274 -2.58 -10.10 -16.41
N PHE A 275 -2.72 -11.37 -16.05
CA PHE A 275 -3.96 -11.95 -15.54
C PHE A 275 -3.69 -13.24 -14.73
N SER A 276 -4.67 -13.64 -13.91
CA SER A 276 -4.62 -14.90 -13.16
C SER A 276 -5.17 -16.07 -13.98
N LYS A 277 -4.60 -17.26 -13.81
CA LYS A 277 -4.95 -18.43 -14.63
C LYS A 277 -5.91 -19.37 -13.91
N PHE A 278 -7.21 -19.21 -14.16
CA PHE A 278 -8.24 -20.15 -13.70
C PHE A 278 -8.48 -21.28 -14.71
N TYR A 279 -7.89 -21.20 -15.89
CA TYR A 279 -8.17 -22.07 -17.03
C TYR A 279 -9.63 -21.93 -17.52
N ALA A 280 -10.14 -20.70 -17.48
CA ALA A 280 -11.44 -20.31 -18.01
C ALA A 280 -11.29 -19.36 -19.20
N ASP A 281 -12.34 -19.25 -20.02
CA ASP A 281 -12.33 -18.38 -21.21
C ASP A 281 -12.18 -16.88 -20.88
N ILE A 282 -12.54 -16.49 -19.65
CA ILE A 282 -12.52 -15.10 -19.16
C ILE A 282 -11.26 -14.77 -18.33
N ASP A 283 -10.25 -15.66 -18.31
CA ASP A 283 -9.03 -15.47 -17.51
C ASP A 283 -8.39 -14.09 -17.77
N ASN A 284 -8.38 -13.63 -19.02
CA ASN A 284 -7.78 -12.37 -19.46
C ASN A 284 -8.50 -11.11 -18.94
N GLU A 285 -9.69 -11.25 -18.35
CA GLU A 285 -10.41 -10.16 -17.67
C GLU A 285 -10.02 -10.06 -16.19
N SER A 286 -9.44 -11.13 -15.62
CA SER A 286 -8.95 -11.11 -14.24
C SER A 286 -7.60 -10.39 -14.13
N PRO A 287 -7.32 -9.69 -13.02
CA PRO A 287 -5.96 -9.20 -12.78
C PRO A 287 -5.02 -10.34 -12.40
N GLY A 288 -3.71 -10.12 -12.60
CA GLY A 288 -2.70 -10.90 -11.88
C GLY A 288 -2.80 -10.69 -10.37
N ARG A 289 -2.13 -11.55 -9.59
CA ARG A 289 -2.09 -11.44 -8.12
C ARG A 289 -3.46 -11.46 -7.44
N VAL A 290 -4.49 -12.07 -8.05
CA VAL A 290 -5.86 -12.10 -7.51
C VAL A 290 -5.96 -12.75 -6.11
N GLY A 291 -5.00 -13.60 -5.76
CA GLY A 291 -4.89 -14.17 -4.43
C GLY A 291 -4.61 -13.11 -3.35
N GLU A 292 -3.87 -12.04 -3.67
CA GLU A 292 -3.67 -10.91 -2.74
C GLU A 292 -5.00 -10.22 -2.44
N TRP A 293 -5.82 -9.98 -3.47
CA TRP A 293 -7.13 -9.36 -3.31
C TRP A 293 -8.07 -10.23 -2.46
N LEU A 294 -8.08 -11.53 -2.71
CA LEU A 294 -8.88 -12.46 -1.91
C LEU A 294 -8.37 -12.56 -0.46
N GLY A 295 -7.05 -12.52 -0.26
CA GLY A 295 -6.42 -12.44 1.06
C GLY A 295 -6.81 -11.18 1.83
N TRP A 296 -6.82 -10.01 1.16
CA TRP A 296 -7.30 -8.76 1.72
C TRP A 296 -8.77 -8.86 2.17
N LYS A 297 -9.65 -9.46 1.36
CA LYS A 297 -11.06 -9.72 1.74
C LYS A 297 -11.18 -10.61 2.99
N ILE A 298 -10.33 -11.63 3.09
CA ILE A 298 -10.27 -12.52 4.27
C ILE A 298 -9.84 -11.74 5.52
N VAL A 299 -8.82 -10.89 5.40
CA VAL A 299 -8.32 -10.04 6.50
C VAL A 299 -9.39 -9.04 6.96
N HIS A 300 -10.13 -8.41 6.03
CA HIS A 300 -11.29 -7.59 6.39
C HIS A 300 -12.31 -8.39 7.20
N SER A 301 -12.72 -9.57 6.70
CA SER A 301 -13.68 -10.44 7.39
C SER A 301 -13.21 -10.84 8.79
N TYR A 302 -11.90 -11.10 8.94
CA TYR A 302 -11.29 -11.36 10.24
C TYR A 302 -11.40 -10.18 11.18
N MET A 303 -10.94 -9.01 10.73
CA MET A 303 -10.92 -7.82 11.56
C MET A 303 -12.35 -7.37 11.90
N ASP A 304 -13.34 -7.55 11.01
CA ASP A 304 -14.76 -7.26 11.28
C ASP A 304 -15.35 -8.19 12.34
N ALA A 305 -14.95 -9.47 12.33
CA ALA A 305 -15.33 -10.45 13.34
C ALA A 305 -14.61 -10.24 14.69
N HIS A 306 -13.46 -9.57 14.69
CA HIS A 306 -12.61 -9.32 15.85
C HIS A 306 -12.31 -7.83 16.04
N PRO A 307 -13.30 -6.99 16.37
CA PRO A 307 -13.16 -5.53 16.41
C PRO A 307 -12.19 -5.01 17.49
N ASN A 308 -11.73 -5.88 18.39
CA ASN A 308 -10.75 -5.54 19.43
C ASN A 308 -9.30 -5.85 19.02
N THR A 309 -9.07 -6.51 17.88
CA THR A 309 -7.73 -6.74 17.35
C THR A 309 -7.17 -5.41 16.85
N SER A 310 -6.03 -4.98 17.39
CA SER A 310 -5.36 -3.78 16.91
C SER A 310 -4.59 -4.03 15.60
N LEU A 311 -4.17 -2.97 14.91
CA LEU A 311 -3.35 -3.12 13.70
C LEU A 311 -1.97 -3.72 14.02
N ASP A 312 -1.42 -3.40 15.19
CA ASP A 312 -0.19 -4.01 15.71
C ASP A 312 -0.36 -5.50 16.00
N ASP A 313 -1.47 -5.91 16.64
CA ASP A 313 -1.78 -7.33 16.84
C ASP A 313 -1.87 -8.07 15.50
N LEU A 314 -2.53 -7.48 14.50
CA LEU A 314 -2.69 -8.07 13.17
C LEU A 314 -1.34 -8.27 12.46
N LEU A 315 -0.44 -7.28 12.50
CA LEU A 315 0.89 -7.38 11.90
C LEU A 315 1.74 -8.46 12.56
N ASN A 316 1.57 -8.68 13.87
CA ASN A 316 2.31 -9.68 14.64
C ASN A 316 1.71 -11.09 14.58
N MET A 317 0.61 -11.30 13.84
CA MET A 317 0.04 -12.64 13.66
C MET A 317 0.93 -13.51 12.77
N THR A 318 1.10 -14.76 13.18
CA THR A 318 1.87 -15.77 12.44
C THR A 318 1.06 -17.03 12.12
N ASP A 319 -0.02 -17.31 12.86
CA ASP A 319 -0.94 -18.43 12.59
C ASP A 319 -2.05 -18.00 11.61
N TYR A 320 -1.69 -17.91 10.32
CA TYR A 320 -2.63 -17.50 9.26
C TYR A 320 -3.73 -18.53 8.97
N GLU A 321 -3.52 -19.81 9.29
CA GLU A 321 -4.60 -20.81 9.19
C GLU A 321 -5.71 -20.55 10.22
N THR A 322 -5.33 -20.22 11.46
CA THR A 322 -6.28 -19.80 12.48
C THR A 322 -6.96 -18.49 12.09
N LEU A 323 -6.23 -17.49 11.60
CA LEU A 323 -6.80 -16.24 11.09
C LEU A 323 -7.86 -16.54 10.00
N PHE A 324 -7.53 -17.37 9.02
CA PHE A 324 -8.47 -17.78 7.97
C PHE A 324 -9.72 -18.42 8.56
N ARG A 325 -9.58 -19.39 9.46
CA ARG A 325 -10.71 -20.09 10.09
C ARG A 325 -11.60 -19.13 10.90
N GLU A 326 -10.98 -18.23 11.65
CA GLU A 326 -11.66 -17.27 12.51
C GLU A 326 -12.30 -16.12 11.73
N SER A 327 -11.78 -15.80 10.54
CA SER A 327 -12.41 -14.84 9.63
C SER A 327 -13.84 -15.21 9.25
N ARG A 328 -14.15 -16.52 9.29
CA ARG A 328 -15.41 -17.11 8.78
C ARG A 328 -15.74 -16.66 7.36
N TYR A 329 -14.72 -16.27 6.60
CA TYR A 329 -14.90 -15.68 5.29
C TYR A 329 -15.65 -16.64 4.35
N LYS A 330 -16.81 -16.18 3.90
CA LYS A 330 -17.65 -16.81 2.89
C LYS A 330 -18.33 -15.69 2.12
N PRO A 331 -17.96 -15.45 0.86
CA PRO A 331 -18.59 -14.37 0.10
C PRO A 331 -20.08 -14.67 -0.07
N VAL A 332 -20.90 -13.68 0.24
CA VAL A 332 -22.37 -13.78 0.15
C VAL A 332 -22.79 -13.25 -1.22
N ARG A 333 -23.77 -13.92 -1.84
CA ARG A 333 -24.35 -13.50 -3.13
C ARG A 333 -25.22 -12.26 -3.01
#